data_AF-A0A7K3ET51-F1
#
_entry.id   AF-A0A7K3ET51-F1
#
_cell.length_a   1.000
_cell.length_b   1.000
_cell.length_c   1.000
_cell.angle_alpha   90.00
_cell.angle_beta   90.00
_cell.angle_gamma   90.00
#
_symmetry.space_group_name_H-M   'P 1'
#
loop_
_entity.id
_entity.type
_entity.pdbx_description
1 polymer ?
#
loop_
_entity_poly.entity_id
_entity_poly.type
_entity_poly.pdbx_seq_one_letter_code
_entity_poly.pdbx_strand_id
1 'polypeptide(L)'
;MVPMPTGQRPAGPFTPRDFQLVLLRRMADHNPGPVEDARRELGASITEMREANKRWQAMLRSPRSRSAAARYRSVLGEPESSAPRRIGDLECEARQWALPLWPDLRFEVLVADGGAVWNEWLVRAPGAAPPDLRTLEDLAPWSCTVDEAARAFAPARPLQGSAPTRWGLAFTAPDRDGVRHEVVAEFTWGLLQRTAPGARGLLG
;
A
#
# COMPACT_ATOMS: atom_id res chain seq x y z
N MET A 1 -5.59 33.20 35.26
CA MET A 1 -4.73 32.03 35.00
C MET A 1 -5.56 31.03 34.21
N VAL A 2 -5.37 30.95 32.89
CA VAL A 2 -6.16 30.07 32.02
C VAL A 2 -5.70 28.62 32.28
N PRO A 3 -6.61 27.64 32.45
CA PRO A 3 -6.21 26.25 32.59
C PRO A 3 -5.61 25.80 31.26
N MET A 4 -4.33 25.42 31.26
CA MET A 4 -3.71 24.69 30.16
C MET A 4 -4.36 23.30 30.09
N PRO A 5 -4.86 22.83 28.94
CA PRO A 5 -5.30 21.44 28.82
C PRO A 5 -4.06 20.56 28.70
N THR A 6 -3.50 20.14 29.84
CA THR A 6 -2.58 19.02 29.93
C THR A 6 -3.40 17.73 30.06
N GLY A 7 -3.26 16.85 29.07
CA GLY A 7 -3.91 15.54 29.09
C GLY A 7 -4.08 14.99 27.70
N GLN A 8 -2.99 14.49 27.12
CA GLN A 8 -3.05 13.59 25.97
C GLN A 8 -3.99 12.44 26.38
N ARG A 9 -5.19 12.37 25.78
CA ARG A 9 -6.16 11.29 26.05
C ARG A 9 -5.40 9.95 26.00
N PRO A 10 -5.62 9.03 26.96
CA PRO A 10 -5.12 7.67 26.81
C PRO A 10 -5.57 7.18 25.44
N ALA A 11 -4.60 6.79 24.61
CA ALA A 11 -4.90 6.41 23.25
C ALA A 11 -5.82 5.18 23.30
N GLY A 12 -7.02 5.30 22.74
CA GLY A 12 -7.96 4.20 22.62
C GLY A 12 -7.36 2.99 21.88
N PRO A 13 -8.09 1.87 21.76
CA PRO A 13 -7.60 0.70 21.02
C PRO A 13 -7.12 1.11 19.61
N PHE A 14 -6.11 0.42 19.08
CA PHE A 14 -5.65 0.65 17.72
C PHE A 14 -6.69 0.06 16.74
N THR A 15 -7.22 0.87 15.85
CA THR A 15 -8.37 0.56 15.00
C THR A 15 -8.01 0.42 13.52
N PRO A 16 -8.93 -0.07 12.66
CA PRO A 16 -8.74 -0.03 11.21
C PRO A 16 -8.54 1.40 10.65
N ARG A 17 -9.12 2.42 11.30
CA ARG A 17 -8.86 3.82 10.95
C ARG A 17 -7.39 4.18 11.18
N ASP A 18 -6.86 3.83 12.35
CA ASP A 18 -5.44 4.07 12.67
C ASP A 18 -4.51 3.32 11.70
N PHE A 19 -4.90 2.11 11.28
CA PHE A 19 -4.15 1.34 10.29
C PHE A 19 -4.11 2.04 8.93
N GLN A 20 -5.22 2.58 8.44
CA GLN A 20 -5.24 3.36 7.18
C GLN A 20 -4.32 4.60 7.28
N LEU A 21 -4.22 5.24 8.45
CA LEU A 21 -3.26 6.32 8.69
C LEU A 21 -1.79 5.86 8.61
N VAL A 22 -1.48 4.61 8.97
CA VAL A 22 -0.14 4.03 8.78
C VAL A 22 0.18 3.93 7.29
N LEU A 23 -0.78 3.44 6.49
CA LEU A 23 -0.60 3.33 5.04
C LEU A 23 -0.32 4.71 4.43
N LEU A 24 -1.19 5.67 4.75
CA LEU A 24 -1.07 7.07 4.31
C LEU A 24 0.25 7.72 4.72
N ARG A 25 0.72 7.50 5.97
CA ARG A 25 1.99 8.06 6.42
C ARG A 25 3.15 7.63 5.52
N ARG A 26 3.14 6.39 5.04
CA ARG A 26 4.20 5.89 4.15
C ARG A 26 4.08 6.45 2.74
N MET A 27 2.86 6.59 2.22
CA MET A 27 2.59 7.18 0.91
C MET A 27 2.93 8.68 0.87
N ALA A 28 2.83 9.38 2.02
CA ALA A 28 3.16 10.80 2.15
C ALA A 28 4.62 11.13 1.82
N ASP A 29 5.52 10.14 1.85
CA ASP A 29 6.91 10.30 1.44
C ASP A 29 7.02 10.67 -0.06
N HIS A 30 6.01 10.34 -0.88
CA HIS A 30 5.98 10.63 -2.32
C HIS A 30 4.80 11.53 -2.72
N ASN A 31 3.62 11.36 -2.10
CA ASN A 31 2.39 12.02 -2.50
C ASN A 31 1.73 12.77 -1.33
N PRO A 32 2.32 13.86 -0.82
CA PRO A 32 1.77 14.59 0.32
C PRO A 32 0.38 15.19 0.06
N GLY A 33 0.08 15.60 -1.19
CA GLY A 33 -1.22 16.16 -1.58
C GLY A 33 -2.37 15.15 -1.46
N PRO A 34 -2.38 14.05 -2.25
CA PRO A 34 -3.41 13.01 -2.13
C PRO A 34 -3.57 12.45 -0.70
N VAL A 35 -2.48 12.37 0.07
CA VAL A 35 -2.54 11.98 1.48
C VAL A 35 -3.26 12.99 2.35
N GLU A 36 -3.11 14.29 2.09
CA GLU A 36 -3.84 15.31 2.83
C GLU A 36 -5.35 15.16 2.66
N ASP A 37 -5.81 14.96 1.43
CA ASP A 37 -7.23 14.80 1.10
C ASP A 37 -7.80 13.53 1.74
N ALA A 38 -7.14 12.39 1.56
CA ALA A 38 -7.52 11.12 2.18
C ALA A 38 -7.55 11.19 3.71
N ARG A 39 -6.60 11.91 4.32
CA ARG A 39 -6.59 12.12 5.77
C ARG A 39 -7.78 12.99 6.23
N ARG A 40 -8.15 14.00 5.45
CA ARG A 40 -9.33 14.84 5.73
C ARG A 40 -10.63 14.04 5.64
N GLU A 41 -10.74 13.14 4.67
CA GLU A 41 -11.87 12.21 4.53
C GLU A 41 -12.00 11.31 5.78
N LEU A 42 -10.88 10.80 6.30
CA LEU A 42 -10.86 10.05 7.56
C LEU A 42 -11.05 10.91 8.82
N GLY A 43 -11.23 12.23 8.68
CA GLY A 43 -11.37 13.18 9.78
C GLY A 43 -10.16 13.22 10.71
N ALA A 44 -8.98 12.87 10.23
CA ALA A 44 -7.76 12.75 11.03
C ALA A 44 -6.88 14.00 10.90
N SER A 45 -6.11 14.33 11.92
CA SER A 45 -5.05 15.32 11.92
C SER A 45 -3.70 14.71 11.48
N ILE A 46 -2.76 15.56 11.05
CA ILE A 46 -1.38 15.11 10.77
C ILE A 46 -0.71 14.51 12.02
N THR A 47 -1.07 15.01 13.21
CA THR A 47 -0.59 14.52 14.50
C THR A 47 -1.12 13.12 14.79
N GLU A 48 -2.42 12.88 14.58
CA GLU A 48 -2.99 11.53 14.70
C GLU A 48 -2.32 10.54 13.75
N MET A 49 -2.06 10.94 12.51
CA MET A 49 -1.35 10.08 11.55
C MET A 49 0.08 9.71 12.02
N ARG A 50 0.80 10.68 12.57
CA ARG A 50 2.15 10.44 13.14
C ARG A 50 2.10 9.53 14.36
N GLU A 51 1.14 9.74 15.27
CA GLU A 51 0.97 8.90 16.45
C GLU A 51 0.51 7.47 16.10
N ALA A 52 -0.39 7.31 15.12
CA ALA A 52 -0.78 6.00 14.61
C ALA A 52 0.45 5.23 14.06
N ASN A 53 1.27 5.86 13.23
CA ASN A 53 2.49 5.24 12.72
C ASN A 53 3.47 4.90 13.85
N LYS A 54 3.68 5.80 14.83
CA LYS A 54 4.54 5.53 16.00
C LYS A 54 4.07 4.31 16.79
N ARG A 55 2.76 4.21 17.07
CA ARG A 55 2.15 3.07 17.78
C ARG A 55 2.31 1.77 16.99
N TRP A 56 2.09 1.81 15.67
CA TRP A 56 2.29 0.66 14.79
C TRP A 56 3.74 0.16 14.79
N GLN A 57 4.70 1.08 14.67
CA GLN A 57 6.12 0.74 14.72
C GLN A 57 6.55 0.17 16.08
N ALA A 58 5.96 0.65 17.18
CA ALA A 58 6.18 0.07 18.50
C ALA A 58 5.63 -1.36 18.60
N MET A 59 4.45 -1.64 18.01
CA MET A 59 3.91 -3.01 17.93
C MET A 59 4.79 -3.94 17.09
N LEU A 60 5.38 -3.45 15.99
CA LEU A 60 6.33 -4.19 15.15
C LEU A 60 7.61 -4.59 15.89
N ARG A 61 8.14 -3.70 16.73
CA ARG A 61 9.42 -3.91 17.44
C ARG A 61 9.31 -4.65 18.77
N SER A 62 8.09 -4.97 19.23
CA SER A 62 7.89 -5.62 20.53
C SER A 62 8.43 -7.07 20.54
N PRO A 63 9.29 -7.44 21.51
CA PRO A 63 9.79 -8.81 21.65
C PRO A 63 8.70 -9.84 21.94
N ARG A 64 7.56 -9.40 22.51
CA ARG A 64 6.36 -10.22 22.76
C ARG A 64 5.28 -10.01 21.70
N SER A 65 5.67 -9.55 20.51
CA SER A 65 4.68 -9.27 19.47
C SER A 65 4.01 -10.56 19.01
N ARG A 66 2.70 -10.45 18.74
CA ARG A 66 1.95 -11.50 18.05
C ARG A 66 2.63 -11.79 16.71
N SER A 67 2.42 -13.01 16.18
CA SER A 67 2.72 -13.29 14.77
C SER A 67 2.10 -12.20 13.89
N ALA A 68 2.74 -11.88 12.76
CA ALA A 68 2.31 -10.79 11.91
C ALA A 68 0.84 -10.99 11.48
N ALA A 69 0.44 -12.22 11.13
CA ALA A 69 -0.94 -12.57 10.82
C ALA A 69 -1.93 -12.30 11.98
N ALA A 70 -1.59 -12.70 13.21
CA ALA A 70 -2.43 -12.46 14.38
C ALA A 70 -2.54 -10.97 14.74
N ARG A 71 -1.50 -10.18 14.43
CA ARG A 71 -1.53 -8.73 14.61
C ARG A 71 -2.51 -8.05 13.66
N TYR A 72 -2.48 -8.40 12.37
CA TYR A 72 -3.44 -7.89 11.39
C TYR A 72 -4.87 -8.19 11.80
N ARG A 73 -5.18 -9.45 12.16
CA ARG A 73 -6.51 -9.83 12.66
C ARG A 73 -6.92 -9.05 13.92
N SER A 74 -5.98 -8.78 14.83
CA SER A 74 -6.29 -8.03 16.06
C SER A 74 -6.61 -6.54 15.81
N VAL A 75 -6.16 -5.97 14.69
CA VAL A 75 -6.36 -4.56 14.34
C VAL A 75 -7.51 -4.38 13.34
N LEU A 76 -7.57 -5.25 12.33
CA LEU A 76 -8.51 -5.17 11.21
C LEU A 76 -9.78 -6.01 11.42
N GLY A 77 -9.79 -6.87 12.45
CA GLY A 77 -10.88 -7.82 12.67
C GLY A 77 -10.77 -9.05 11.78
N GLU A 78 -11.90 -9.72 11.58
CA GLU A 78 -11.97 -10.88 10.70
C GLU A 78 -11.74 -10.48 9.24
N PRO A 79 -10.88 -11.20 8.48
CA PRO A 79 -10.76 -10.96 7.06
C PRO A 79 -12.11 -11.19 6.35
N GLU A 80 -12.39 -10.37 5.33
CA GLU A 80 -13.52 -10.54 4.43
C GLU A 80 -13.40 -11.85 3.64
N SER A 81 -12.16 -12.22 3.26
CA SER A 81 -11.87 -13.48 2.60
C SER A 81 -10.53 -14.06 3.06
N SER A 82 -10.45 -15.38 3.09
CA SER A 82 -9.21 -16.13 3.32
C SER A 82 -9.17 -17.29 2.35
N ALA A 83 -8.13 -17.35 1.52
CA ALA A 83 -8.03 -18.37 0.48
C ALA A 83 -6.58 -18.85 0.32
N PRO A 84 -6.37 -20.16 0.07
CA PRO A 84 -5.05 -20.65 -0.29
C PRO A 84 -4.61 -20.04 -1.63
N ARG A 85 -3.33 -19.71 -1.72
CA ARG A 85 -2.66 -19.17 -2.90
C ARG A 85 -1.37 -19.94 -3.12
N ARG A 86 -1.08 -20.17 -4.40
CA ARG A 86 0.20 -20.72 -4.85
C ARG A 86 0.93 -19.67 -5.67
N ILE A 87 2.15 -19.32 -5.27
CA ILE A 87 3.00 -18.36 -5.97
C ILE A 87 4.32 -19.06 -6.28
N GLY A 88 4.46 -19.55 -7.52
CA GLY A 88 5.54 -20.48 -7.86
C GLY A 88 5.41 -21.76 -7.03
N ASP A 89 6.46 -22.10 -6.27
CA ASP A 89 6.48 -23.27 -5.39
C ASP A 89 5.95 -22.99 -3.97
N LEU A 90 5.56 -21.74 -3.71
CA LEU A 90 5.17 -21.28 -2.38
C LEU A 90 3.68 -21.45 -2.18
N GLU A 91 3.30 -22.09 -1.08
CA GLU A 91 1.93 -22.14 -0.60
C GLU A 91 1.75 -21.11 0.52
N CYS A 92 0.75 -20.25 0.37
CA CYS A 92 0.41 -19.23 1.35
C CYS A 92 -1.10 -19.05 1.44
N GLU A 93 -1.57 -18.47 2.54
CA GLU A 93 -2.95 -18.04 2.70
C GLU A 93 -3.03 -16.54 2.43
N ALA A 94 -3.83 -16.15 1.44
CA ALA A 94 -4.18 -14.76 1.20
C ALA A 94 -5.37 -14.39 2.08
N ARG A 95 -5.17 -13.41 2.97
CA ARG A 95 -6.23 -12.84 3.81
C ARG A 95 -6.49 -11.41 3.38
N GLN A 96 -7.75 -11.05 3.18
CA GLN A 96 -8.13 -9.76 2.63
C GLN A 96 -9.09 -9.01 3.56
N TRP A 97 -8.88 -7.71 3.71
CA TRP A 97 -9.75 -6.82 4.47
C TRP A 97 -10.19 -5.63 3.61
N ALA A 98 -11.46 -5.24 3.74
CA ALA A 98 -11.94 -3.97 3.22
C ALA A 98 -11.39 -2.81 4.05
N LEU A 99 -10.95 -1.74 3.38
CA LEU A 99 -10.54 -0.50 4.01
C LEU A 99 -11.42 0.64 3.46
N PRO A 100 -12.17 1.36 4.32
CA PRO A 100 -13.13 2.38 3.86
C PRO A 100 -12.57 3.44 2.90
N LEU A 101 -11.30 3.82 3.04
CA LEU A 101 -10.65 4.81 2.18
C LEU A 101 -10.42 4.31 0.74
N TRP A 102 -10.39 3.00 0.53
CA TRP A 102 -10.22 2.39 -0.78
C TRP A 102 -11.31 1.33 -1.01
N PRO A 103 -12.56 1.75 -1.28
CA PRO A 103 -13.72 0.84 -1.34
C PRO A 103 -13.57 -0.26 -2.41
N ASP A 104 -12.91 0.07 -3.53
CA ASP A 104 -12.67 -0.85 -4.64
C ASP A 104 -11.39 -1.67 -4.48
N LEU A 105 -10.68 -1.54 -3.35
CA LEU A 105 -9.47 -2.31 -3.05
C LEU A 105 -9.66 -3.15 -1.79
N ARG A 106 -8.76 -4.13 -1.63
CA ARG A 106 -8.59 -4.89 -0.40
C ARG A 106 -7.15 -4.78 0.04
N PHE A 107 -6.94 -4.64 1.35
CA PHE A 107 -5.63 -4.88 1.92
C PHE A 107 -5.45 -6.38 2.06
N GLU A 108 -4.53 -6.94 1.28
CA GLU A 108 -4.20 -8.35 1.28
C GLU A 108 -2.88 -8.58 2.00
N VAL A 109 -2.88 -9.60 2.84
CA VAL A 109 -1.69 -10.13 3.50
C VAL A 109 -1.52 -11.58 3.07
N LEU A 110 -0.35 -11.91 2.52
CA LEU A 110 0.05 -13.27 2.20
C LEU A 110 0.79 -13.87 3.40
N VAL A 111 0.17 -14.88 4.01
CA VAL A 111 0.67 -15.55 5.20
C VAL A 111 1.21 -16.91 4.81
N ALA A 112 2.49 -17.18 5.05
CA ALA A 112 3.03 -18.53 4.85
C ALA A 112 2.88 -19.40 6.10
N ASP A 113 3.22 -20.67 5.92
CA ASP A 113 3.31 -21.66 6.98
C ASP A 113 4.14 -21.13 8.16
N GLY A 114 3.57 -21.24 9.37
CA GLY A 114 4.14 -20.67 10.59
C GLY A 114 3.69 -19.23 10.91
N GLY A 115 2.86 -18.61 10.06
CA GLY A 115 2.23 -17.31 10.35
C GLY A 115 3.09 -16.09 10.03
N ALA A 116 4.19 -16.30 9.29
CA ALA A 116 5.02 -15.24 8.75
C ALA A 116 4.29 -14.53 7.60
N VAL A 117 4.40 -13.21 7.54
CA VAL A 117 3.83 -12.41 6.44
C VAL A 117 4.89 -12.20 5.38
N TRP A 118 4.57 -12.64 4.17
CA TRP A 118 5.47 -12.59 3.02
C TRP A 118 5.28 -11.33 2.21
N ASN A 119 4.03 -10.88 2.12
CA ASN A 119 3.67 -9.68 1.40
C ASN A 119 2.43 -9.03 2.00
N GLU A 120 2.35 -7.71 1.85
CA GLU A 120 1.27 -6.87 2.37
C GLU A 120 1.04 -5.68 1.43
N TRP A 121 -0.14 -5.64 0.81
CA TRP A 121 -0.43 -4.69 -0.25
C TRP A 121 -1.93 -4.45 -0.46
N LEU A 122 -2.25 -3.41 -1.22
CA LEU A 122 -3.57 -3.16 -1.74
C LEU A 122 -3.73 -3.87 -3.10
N VAL A 123 -4.78 -4.66 -3.23
CA VAL A 123 -5.18 -5.37 -4.46
C VAL A 123 -6.58 -4.96 -4.86
N ARG A 124 -6.92 -5.10 -6.15
CA ARG A 124 -8.29 -4.85 -6.64
C ARG A 124 -9.27 -5.80 -5.95
N ALA A 125 -10.36 -5.24 -5.42
CA ALA A 125 -11.41 -6.05 -4.82
C ALA A 125 -12.03 -7.00 -5.86
N PRO A 126 -12.40 -8.24 -5.49
CA PRO A 126 -13.13 -9.12 -6.38
C PRO A 126 -14.41 -8.44 -6.91
N GLY A 127 -14.58 -8.44 -8.24
CA GLY A 127 -15.74 -7.83 -8.90
C GLY A 127 -15.63 -6.31 -9.15
N ALA A 128 -14.63 -5.63 -8.58
CA ALA A 128 -14.36 -4.23 -8.93
C ALA A 128 -13.66 -4.15 -10.30
N ALA A 129 -14.05 -3.19 -11.13
CA ALA A 129 -13.44 -2.98 -12.43
C ALA A 129 -11.99 -2.48 -12.26
N PRO A 130 -11.00 -3.05 -12.99
CA PRO A 130 -9.65 -2.50 -13.02
C PRO A 130 -9.63 -1.16 -13.77
N PRO A 131 -8.61 -0.31 -13.53
CA PRO A 131 -8.42 0.90 -14.31
C PRO A 131 -8.09 0.56 -15.76
N ASP A 132 -8.58 1.37 -16.71
CA ASP A 132 -8.22 1.27 -18.12
C ASP A 132 -6.88 2.00 -18.34
N LEU A 133 -5.78 1.26 -18.26
CA LEU A 133 -4.43 1.78 -18.41
C LEU A 133 -3.95 1.59 -19.85
N ARG A 134 -3.84 2.69 -20.59
CA ARG A 134 -3.41 2.69 -22.00
C ARG A 134 -2.14 3.50 -22.21
N THR A 135 -2.02 4.63 -21.51
CA THR A 135 -0.90 5.55 -21.67
C THR A 135 -0.29 5.95 -20.33
N LEU A 136 0.83 6.67 -20.38
CA LEU A 136 1.49 7.22 -19.20
C LEU A 136 0.60 8.18 -18.40
N GLU A 137 -0.31 8.87 -19.08
CA GLU A 137 -1.24 9.82 -18.46
C GLU A 137 -2.29 9.12 -17.57
N ASP A 138 -2.55 7.83 -17.77
CA ASP A 138 -3.44 7.03 -16.91
C ASP A 138 -2.78 6.66 -15.57
N LEU A 139 -1.46 6.83 -15.46
CA LEU A 139 -0.64 6.48 -14.30
C LEU A 139 -0.55 7.61 -13.27
N ALA A 140 -1.71 8.15 -12.88
CA ALA A 140 -1.81 9.09 -11.77
C ALA A 140 -1.53 8.40 -10.41
N PRO A 141 -1.06 9.12 -9.37
CA PRO A 141 -0.90 8.55 -8.04
C PRO A 141 -2.18 7.83 -7.58
N TRP A 142 -2.01 6.59 -7.12
CA TRP A 142 -3.04 5.69 -6.64
C TRP A 142 -4.04 5.15 -7.67
N SER A 143 -3.84 5.42 -8.96
CA SER A 143 -4.77 4.96 -10.01
C SER A 143 -4.79 3.44 -10.17
N CYS A 144 -3.66 2.76 -9.94
CA CYS A 144 -3.54 1.33 -10.17
C CYS A 144 -2.65 0.61 -9.14
N THR A 145 -2.82 -0.70 -9.11
CA THR A 145 -1.97 -1.65 -8.37
C THR A 145 -0.77 -2.09 -9.21
N VAL A 146 0.22 -2.71 -8.55
CA VAL A 146 1.39 -3.33 -9.20
C VAL A 146 0.96 -4.33 -10.29
N ASP A 147 0.01 -5.21 -9.97
CA ASP A 147 -0.44 -6.27 -10.88
C ASP A 147 -1.18 -5.71 -12.10
N GLU A 148 -1.98 -4.66 -11.91
CA GLU A 148 -2.68 -3.97 -13.00
C GLU A 148 -1.68 -3.30 -13.95
N ALA A 149 -0.67 -2.59 -13.42
CA ALA A 149 0.37 -1.96 -14.23
C ALA A 149 1.22 -3.00 -14.98
N ALA A 150 1.61 -4.08 -14.31
CA ALA A 150 2.42 -5.15 -14.92
C ALA A 150 1.70 -5.85 -16.07
N ARG A 151 0.37 -6.01 -15.95
CA ARG A 151 -0.47 -6.58 -17.00
C ARG A 151 -0.68 -5.60 -18.17
N ALA A 152 -0.97 -4.34 -17.87
CA ALA A 152 -1.26 -3.33 -18.90
C ALA A 152 -0.05 -3.02 -19.78
N PHE A 153 1.14 -2.97 -19.19
CA PHE A 153 2.37 -2.55 -19.88
C PHE A 153 3.38 -3.69 -20.03
N ALA A 154 2.89 -4.89 -20.37
CA ALA A 154 3.75 -6.04 -20.61
C ALA A 154 4.66 -5.84 -21.84
N PRO A 155 5.93 -6.28 -21.80
CA PRO A 155 6.60 -6.93 -20.66
C PRO A 155 7.02 -5.93 -19.59
N ALA A 156 6.71 -6.25 -18.34
CA ALA A 156 7.13 -5.48 -17.17
C ALA A 156 8.17 -6.25 -16.36
N ARG A 157 9.20 -5.56 -15.88
CA ARG A 157 10.30 -6.13 -15.10
C ARG A 157 10.24 -5.62 -13.65
N PRO A 158 10.06 -6.50 -12.66
CA PRO A 158 10.14 -6.12 -11.26
C PRO A 158 11.52 -5.55 -10.91
N LEU A 159 11.51 -4.50 -10.09
CA LEU A 159 12.70 -3.89 -9.51
C LEU A 159 12.62 -3.97 -7.99
N GLN A 160 13.77 -4.13 -7.33
CA GLN A 160 13.83 -4.04 -5.88
C GLN A 160 13.42 -2.64 -5.43
N GLY A 161 12.43 -2.55 -4.55
CA GLY A 161 12.03 -1.27 -3.99
C GLY A 161 13.04 -0.74 -2.98
N SER A 162 12.99 0.58 -2.76
CA SER A 162 13.91 1.29 -1.85
C SER A 162 13.67 1.00 -0.36
N ALA A 163 12.65 0.20 -0.01
CA ALA A 163 12.29 -0.13 1.36
C ALA A 163 11.29 -1.32 1.45
N PRO A 164 11.05 -1.92 2.64
CA PRO A 164 10.26 -3.16 2.80
C PRO A 164 8.80 -3.16 2.27
N THR A 165 8.21 -1.99 2.02
CA THR A 165 6.83 -1.84 1.50
C THR A 165 6.78 -1.14 0.16
N ARG A 166 7.95 -0.89 -0.43
CA ARG A 166 8.10 -0.22 -1.72
C ARG A 166 8.42 -1.26 -2.78
N TRP A 167 7.87 -1.06 -3.95
CA TRP A 167 8.09 -1.91 -5.13
C TRP A 167 8.39 -1.02 -6.33
N GLY A 168 9.25 -1.50 -7.22
CA GLY A 168 9.50 -0.85 -8.49
C GLY A 168 9.10 -1.75 -9.65
N LEU A 169 8.65 -1.15 -10.74
CA LEU A 169 8.32 -1.86 -11.97
C LEU A 169 8.86 -1.06 -13.16
N ALA A 170 9.73 -1.67 -13.96
CA ALA A 170 10.18 -1.10 -15.23
C ALA A 170 9.33 -1.64 -16.38
N PHE A 171 8.85 -0.77 -17.26
CA PHE A 171 8.09 -1.16 -18.44
C PHE A 171 8.20 -0.09 -19.53
N THR A 172 7.66 -0.41 -20.71
CA THR A 172 7.49 0.55 -21.81
C THR A 172 6.01 0.86 -21.98
N ALA A 173 5.67 2.14 -22.00
CA ALA A 173 4.30 2.61 -22.20
C ALA A 173 4.27 3.79 -23.20
N PRO A 174 3.21 3.91 -24.02
CA PRO A 174 3.02 5.07 -24.87
C PRO A 174 2.57 6.28 -24.04
N ASP A 175 2.94 7.48 -24.47
CA ASP A 175 2.21 8.70 -24.08
C ASP A 175 0.94 8.88 -24.93
N ARG A 176 0.22 9.97 -24.71
CA ARG A 176 -0.99 10.33 -25.49
C ARG A 176 -0.78 10.46 -26.99
N ASP A 177 0.45 10.75 -27.42
CA ASP A 177 0.83 10.91 -28.83
C ASP A 177 1.28 9.56 -29.44
N GLY A 178 1.26 8.48 -28.64
CA GLY A 178 1.65 7.14 -29.03
C GLY A 178 3.15 6.89 -28.97
N VAL A 179 3.95 7.85 -28.50
CA VAL A 179 5.40 7.71 -28.39
C VAL A 179 5.73 6.83 -27.19
N ARG A 180 6.51 5.78 -27.41
CA ARG A 180 6.89 4.83 -26.37
C ARG A 180 8.05 5.34 -25.52
N HIS A 181 7.88 5.26 -24.21
CA HIS A 181 8.89 5.64 -23.22
C HIS A 181 9.22 4.48 -22.31
N GLU A 182 10.50 4.34 -21.97
CA GLU A 182 10.92 3.51 -20.85
C GLU A 182 10.61 4.24 -19.55
N VAL A 183 9.92 3.56 -18.63
CA VAL A 183 9.43 4.14 -17.38
C VAL A 183 9.69 3.20 -16.22
N VAL A 184 10.01 3.79 -15.07
CA VAL A 184 10.02 3.12 -13.78
C VAL A 184 8.85 3.65 -12.96
N ALA A 185 7.91 2.78 -12.63
CA ALA A 185 6.84 3.07 -11.69
C ALA A 185 7.24 2.61 -10.28
N GLU A 186 6.99 3.48 -9.30
CA GLU A 186 7.21 3.20 -7.88
C GLU A 186 5.88 3.04 -7.17
N PHE A 187 5.78 1.99 -6.35
CA PHE A 187 4.59 1.63 -5.60
C PHE A 187 4.91 1.60 -4.11
N THR A 188 3.90 1.88 -3.30
CA THR A 188 3.94 1.72 -1.85
C THR A 188 2.67 0.97 -1.45
N TRP A 189 2.81 -0.10 -0.67
CA TRP A 189 1.68 -1.01 -0.36
C TRP A 189 1.01 -1.55 -1.63
N GLY A 190 1.78 -1.80 -2.69
CA GLY A 190 1.26 -2.25 -4.00
C GLY A 190 0.48 -1.20 -4.80
N LEU A 191 0.31 0.03 -4.31
CA LEU A 191 -0.45 1.08 -4.99
C LEU A 191 0.50 2.12 -5.60
N LEU A 192 0.24 2.53 -6.84
CA LEU A 192 1.11 3.41 -7.63
C LEU A 192 1.35 4.73 -6.91
N GLN A 193 2.59 5.16 -6.76
CA GLN A 193 2.92 6.46 -6.17
C GLN A 193 3.36 7.47 -7.22
N ARG A 194 4.27 7.07 -8.10
CA ARG A 194 4.80 7.95 -9.14
C ARG A 194 5.43 7.14 -10.24
N THR A 195 5.65 7.79 -11.37
CA THR A 195 6.47 7.32 -12.47
C THR A 195 7.69 8.22 -12.61
N ALA A 196 8.79 7.64 -13.05
CA ALA A 196 10.00 8.36 -13.44
C ALA A 196 10.49 7.80 -14.78
N PRO A 197 11.17 8.62 -15.61
CA PRO A 197 11.85 8.09 -16.79
C PRO A 197 12.76 6.93 -16.39
N GLY A 198 12.73 5.85 -17.17
CA GLY A 198 13.68 4.77 -17.03
C GLY A 198 15.09 5.32 -17.19
N ALA A 199 16.03 4.86 -16.37
CA ALA A 199 17.43 5.13 -16.64
C ALA A 199 17.72 4.57 -18.03
N ARG A 200 17.91 5.43 -19.03
CA ARG A 200 18.45 5.03 -20.33
C ARG A 200 19.69 4.22 -20.02
N GLY A 201 19.65 2.93 -20.34
CA GLY A 201 20.87 2.16 -20.42
C GLY A 201 21.82 2.93 -21.33
N LEU A 202 22.93 3.38 -20.76
CA LEU A 202 24.16 3.58 -21.49
C LEU A 202 24.48 2.25 -22.18
N LEU A 203 23.93 2.07 -23.38
CA LEU A 203 24.34 1.07 -24.33
C LEU A 203 24.88 1.87 -25.52
N GLY A 204 26.17 2.19 -25.41
CA GLY A 204 27.04 2.22 -26.58
C GLY A 204 27.40 0.81 -27.03
#